data_AF-A0A955QID6-F1
#
_entry.id   AF-A0A955QID6-F1
#
_cell.length_a   1.000
_cell.length_b   1.000
_cell.length_c   1.000
_cell.angle_alpha   90.00
_cell.angle_beta   90.00
_cell.angle_gamma   90.00
#
_symmetry.space_group_name_H-M   'P 1'
#
loop_
_entity.id
_entity.type
_entity.pdbx_description
1 polymer ?
#
loop_
_entity_poly.entity_id
_entity_poly.type
_entity_poly.pdbx_seq_one_letter_code
_entity_poly.pdbx_strand_id
1 'polypeptide(L)'
;MSSSLNLTLTDELRAFIDRNCGDGTLYATPTEFMRDVLREKKERLEADELRAGLLEGYQDAIAGRTTAFSGNLKSDMAQFKKRGR
;
A
#
# COMPACT_ATOMS: atom_id res chain seq x y z
N MET A 1 -10.47 16.37 5.84
CA MET A 1 -11.79 16.05 6.43
C MET A 1 -11.69 14.66 7.03
N SER A 2 -12.07 14.46 8.29
CA SER A 2 -12.14 13.13 8.92
C SER A 2 -13.49 12.51 8.63
N SER A 3 -13.52 11.30 8.05
CA SER A 3 -14.73 10.49 7.90
C SER A 3 -14.79 9.43 9.00
N SER A 4 -15.99 9.15 9.49
CA SER A 4 -16.25 8.04 10.42
C SER A 4 -16.41 6.73 9.65
N LEU A 5 -15.88 5.65 10.21
CA LEU A 5 -16.04 4.30 9.70
C LEU A 5 -16.65 3.44 10.82
N ASN A 6 -17.79 2.80 10.54
CA ASN A 6 -18.40 1.82 11.45
C ASN A 6 -18.05 0.42 10.94
N LEU A 7 -17.56 -0.44 11.84
CA LEU A 7 -17.16 -1.80 11.51
C LEU A 7 -17.80 -2.76 12.51
N THR A 8 -18.39 -3.83 11.98
CA THR A 8 -18.81 -4.98 12.78
C THR A 8 -17.63 -5.95 12.85
N LEU A 9 -17.28 -6.38 14.05
CA LEU A 9 -16.17 -7.29 14.29
C LEU A 9 -16.71 -8.61 14.86
N THR A 10 -15.99 -9.69 14.60
CA THR A 10 -16.18 -10.92 15.38
C THR A 10 -15.70 -10.71 16.81
N ASP A 11 -16.21 -11.51 17.74
CA ASP A 11 -15.78 -11.45 19.14
C ASP A 11 -14.27 -11.66 19.29
N GLU A 12 -13.69 -12.53 18.46
CA GLU A 12 -12.25 -12.77 18.43
C GLU A 12 -11.45 -11.50 18.09
N LEU A 13 -11.85 -10.79 17.02
CA LEU A 13 -11.17 -9.56 16.61
C LEU A 13 -11.38 -8.45 17.64
N ARG A 14 -12.56 -8.40 18.27
CA ARG A 14 -12.84 -7.46 19.36
C ARG A 14 -11.93 -7.71 20.55
N ALA A 15 -11.82 -8.97 20.99
CA ALA A 15 -10.95 -9.37 22.08
C ALA A 15 -9.46 -9.17 21.76
N PHE A 16 -9.06 -9.28 20.48
CA PHE A 16 -7.71 -8.90 20.06
C PHE A 16 -7.46 -7.42 20.26
N ILE A 17 -8.38 -6.55 19.83
CA ILE A 17 -8.24 -5.09 20.00
C ILE A 17 -8.20 -4.73 21.49
N ASP A 18 -9.15 -5.23 22.29
CA ASP A 18 -9.25 -4.90 23.71
C ASP A 18 -8.01 -5.35 24.52
N ARG A 19 -7.25 -6.36 24.06
CA ARG A 19 -5.97 -6.76 24.68
C ARG A 19 -4.79 -5.86 24.31
N ASN A 20 -4.89 -5.10 23.22
CA ASN A 20 -3.81 -4.25 22.69
C ASN A 20 -4.07 -2.75 22.89
N CYS A 21 -5.20 -2.37 23.51
CA CYS A 21 -5.51 -0.99 23.86
C CYS A 21 -6.14 -0.91 25.25
N GLY A 22 -5.99 0.24 25.92
CA GLY A 22 -6.47 0.47 27.29
C GLY A 22 -5.33 0.83 28.24
N ASP A 23 -5.66 0.95 29.53
CA ASP A 23 -4.73 1.43 30.55
C ASP A 23 -3.47 0.56 30.64
N GLY A 24 -2.31 1.18 30.54
CA GLY A 24 -1.01 0.50 30.57
C GLY A 24 -0.55 -0.09 29.24
N THR A 25 -1.30 0.09 28.15
CA THR A 25 -0.86 -0.27 26.79
C THR A 25 -0.32 0.94 26.02
N LEU A 26 0.25 0.70 24.83
CA LEU A 26 0.71 1.76 23.93
C LEU A 26 -0.44 2.64 23.42
N TYR A 27 -1.66 2.09 23.32
CA TYR A 27 -2.81 2.76 22.71
C TYR A 27 -3.92 2.97 23.73
N ALA A 28 -4.34 4.21 23.92
CA ALA A 28 -5.38 4.52 24.91
C ALA A 28 -6.78 4.08 24.44
N THR A 29 -7.00 4.00 23.11
CA THR A 29 -8.31 3.66 22.55
C THR A 29 -8.25 2.62 21.43
N PRO A 30 -9.31 1.81 21.25
CA PRO A 30 -9.45 0.91 20.11
C PRO A 30 -9.25 1.61 18.76
N THR A 31 -9.79 2.82 18.61
CA THR A 31 -9.71 3.57 17.35
C THR A 31 -8.28 4.00 17.02
N GLU A 32 -7.48 4.35 18.04
CA GLU A 32 -6.08 4.69 17.85
C GLU A 32 -5.28 3.47 17.40
N PHE A 33 -5.42 2.34 18.10
CA PHE A 33 -4.80 1.08 17.74
C PHE A 33 -5.14 0.68 16.30
N MET A 34 -6.43 0.70 15.93
CA MET A 34 -6.87 0.34 14.59
C MET A 34 -6.31 1.27 13.51
N ARG A 35 -6.23 2.58 13.77
CA ARG A 35 -5.66 3.54 12.82
C ARG A 35 -4.19 3.25 12.55
N ASP A 36 -3.44 2.88 13.58
CA ASP A 36 -2.02 2.57 13.43
C ASP A 36 -1.81 1.26 12.67
N VAL A 37 -2.54 0.20 13.04
CA VAL A 37 -2.53 -1.08 12.32
C VAL A 37 -2.88 -0.91 10.83
N LEU A 38 -3.87 -0.08 10.52
CA LEU A 38 -4.25 0.21 9.14
C LEU A 38 -3.17 0.99 8.39
N ARG A 39 -2.47 1.90 9.06
CA ARG A 39 -1.34 2.63 8.48
C ARG A 39 -0.19 1.70 8.16
N GLU A 40 0.22 0.87 9.11
CA GLU A 40 1.29 -0.11 8.92
C GLU A 40 0.94 -1.10 7.79
N LYS A 41 -0.31 -1.58 7.76
CA LYS A 41 -0.78 -2.45 6.68
C LYS A 41 -0.72 -1.75 5.32
N LYS A 42 -1.14 -0.49 5.25
CA LYS A 42 -1.10 0.31 4.02
C LYS A 42 0.35 0.49 3.53
N GLU A 43 1.25 0.90 4.41
CA GLU A 43 2.68 1.09 4.08
C GLU A 43 3.32 -0.21 3.56
N ARG A 44 2.99 -1.35 4.18
CA ARG A 44 3.44 -2.66 3.71
C ARG A 44 2.92 -2.99 2.31
N LEU A 45 1.63 -2.74 2.04
CA LEU A 45 1.05 -2.98 0.72
C LEU A 45 1.70 -2.09 -0.36
N GLU A 46 1.92 -0.80 -0.06
CA GLU A 46 2.59 0.13 -0.97
C GLU A 46 4.04 -0.28 -1.22
N ALA A 47 4.76 -0.75 -0.19
CA ALA A 47 6.12 -1.25 -0.33
C ALA A 47 6.19 -2.54 -1.17
N ASP A 48 5.23 -3.45 -0.98
CA ASP A 48 5.13 -4.69 -1.76
C ASP A 48 4.85 -4.41 -3.24
N GLU A 49 3.93 -3.47 -3.53
CA GLU A 49 3.62 -3.03 -4.90
C GLU A 49 4.84 -2.37 -5.56
N LEU A 50 5.52 -1.47 -4.85
CA LEU A 50 6.75 -0.85 -5.36
C LEU A 50 7.83 -1.89 -5.64
N ARG A 51 8.02 -2.85 -4.72
CA ARG A 51 9.00 -3.92 -4.89
C ARG A 51 8.69 -4.80 -6.09
N ALA A 52 7.42 -5.14 -6.28
CA ALA A 52 6.98 -5.91 -7.45
C ALA A 52 7.29 -5.16 -8.75
N GLY A 53 6.94 -3.88 -8.83
CA GLY A 53 7.22 -3.05 -10.02
C GLY A 53 8.72 -2.88 -10.29
N LEU A 54 9.56 -2.76 -9.25
CA LEU A 54 11.01 -2.74 -9.41
C LEU A 54 11.53 -4.07 -9.97
N LEU A 55 11.13 -5.20 -9.39
CA LEU A 55 11.55 -6.53 -9.86
C LEU A 55 11.13 -6.78 -11.32
N GLU A 56 9.90 -6.40 -11.68
CA GLU A 56 9.42 -6.46 -13.06
C GLU A 56 10.28 -5.60 -13.99
N GLY A 57 10.57 -4.35 -13.62
CA GLY A 57 11.43 -3.46 -14.40
C GLY A 57 12.86 -4.00 -14.58
N TYR A 58 13.44 -4.63 -13.54
CA TYR A 58 14.73 -5.30 -13.64
C TYR A 58 14.69 -6.50 -14.59
N GLN A 59 13.63 -7.30 -14.55
CA GLN A 59 13.45 -8.43 -15.46
C GLN A 59 13.28 -7.97 -16.92
N ASP A 60 12.58 -6.87 -17.15
CA ASP A 60 12.45 -6.25 -18.47
C ASP A 60 13.79 -5.73 -18.99
N ALA A 61 14.61 -5.13 -18.13
CA ALA A 61 15.96 -4.69 -18.48
C ALA A 61 16.86 -5.87 -18.87
N ILE A 62 16.85 -6.94 -18.08
CA ILE A 62 17.61 -8.17 -18.38
C ILE A 62 17.14 -8.81 -19.71
N ALA A 63 15.83 -8.80 -19.97
CA ALA A 63 15.25 -9.37 -21.17
C ALA A 63 15.32 -8.43 -22.41
N GLY A 64 15.92 -7.24 -22.28
CA GLY A 64 16.00 -6.25 -23.35
C GLY A 64 14.67 -5.61 -23.75
N ARG A 65 13.62 -5.71 -22.92
CA ARG A 65 12.30 -5.10 -23.13
C ARG A 65 12.26 -3.63 -22.71
N THR A 66 13.31 -2.88 -23.03
CA THR A 66 13.48 -1.48 -22.66
C THR A 66 13.21 -0.54 -23.83
N THR A 67 12.78 0.68 -23.54
CA THR A 67 12.73 1.77 -24.53
C THR A 67 13.70 2.88 -24.12
N ALA A 68 14.29 3.56 -25.11
CA ALA A 68 15.09 4.75 -24.83
C ALA A 68 14.19 5.84 -24.24
N PHE A 69 14.62 6.42 -23.12
CA PHE A 69 13.92 7.53 -22.48
C PHE A 69 14.11 8.81 -23.30
N SER A 70 13.02 9.47 -23.70
CA SER A 70 13.09 10.67 -24.55
C SER A 70 13.42 11.95 -23.78
N GLY A 71 13.55 11.87 -22.45
CA GLY A 71 13.60 13.04 -21.56
C GLY A 71 12.22 13.47 -21.05
N ASN A 72 11.12 12.85 -21.53
CA ASN A 72 9.77 13.15 -21.08
C ASN A 72 8.92 11.89 -20.90
N LEU A 73 8.75 11.48 -19.64
CA LEU A 73 8.02 10.26 -19.28
C LEU A 73 6.56 10.28 -19.72
N LYS A 74 5.87 11.43 -19.62
CA LYS A 74 4.46 11.53 -20.02
C LYS A 74 4.30 11.29 -21.52
N SER A 75 5.22 11.83 -22.32
CA SER A 75 5.25 11.62 -23.78
C SER A 75 5.54 10.16 -24.13
N ASP A 76 6.53 9.54 -23.46
CA ASP A 76 6.89 8.14 -23.69
C ASP A 76 5.73 7.19 -23.38
N MET A 77 5.04 7.41 -22.26
CA MET A 77 3.85 6.62 -21.87
C MET A 77 2.67 6.80 -22.82
N ALA A 78 2.44 8.02 -23.32
CA ALA A 78 1.38 8.27 -24.30
C ALA A 78 1.67 7.60 -25.65
N GLN A 79 2.94 7.58 -26.09
CA GLN A 79 3.34 6.86 -27.30
C GLN A 79 3.19 5.35 -27.13
N PHE A 80 3.52 4.80 -25.95
CA PHE A 80 3.37 3.38 -25.67
C PHE A 80 1.91 2.94 -25.73
N LYS A 81 1.00 3.68 -25.09
CA LYS A 81 -0.46 3.42 -25.13
C LYS A 81 -1.03 3.47 -26.56
N LYS A 82 -0.53 4.37 -27.41
CA LYS A 82 -0.96 4.47 -28.82
C LYS A 82 -0.46 3.31 -29.68
N ARG A 83 0.65 2.68 -29.30
CA ARG A 83 1.27 1.57 -30.05
C ARG A 83 0.66 0.19 -29.76
N GLY A 84 -0.36 0.11 -28.90
CA GLY A 84 -1.13 -1.13 -28.71
C GLY A 84 -0.34 -2.25 -28.04
N ARG A 85 0.26 -1.95 -26.90
CA ARG A 85 0.59 -2.93 -25.87
C ARG A 85 -0.07 -2.51 -24.57
#